data_AF-A0A0K1PUT9-F1
#
_entry.id   AF-A0A0K1PUT9-F1
#
_cell.length_a   1.000
_cell.length_b   1.000
_cell.length_c   1.000
_cell.angle_alpha   90.00
_cell.angle_beta   90.00
_cell.angle_gamma   90.00
#
_symmetry.space_group_name_H-M   'P 1'
#
loop_
_entity.id
_entity.type
_entity.pdbx_description
1 polymer ?
#
loop_
_entity_poly.entity_id
_entity_poly.type
_entity_poly.pdbx_seq_one_letter_code
_entity_poly.pdbx_strand_id
1 'polypeptide(L)'
;MEGVGSRGGDTTCVTPARLAASVLVAISAGCLLLAGSCTVFSGLSVPNDAADDPSPPDSGMTRSEAGSDLPGLIGVSDALKVCSKVLTCPHLGASIAASFGLPIDATNFSECVHVLAGPVDPRRRSAAVGTHLGCIAKIDGCNFGGCTPFEEIDANDPRIDPNCTTGQADRCDGNTRVTCFQSVLAPGGWLTHCSDSVYEPGSQCKVKDGRSWCDIANTTCPSNPTCIDGSQRLSTNDYCRDAGGESAHTKVDCAVIGYECKVAVESCGGPPCSIHLQSQCETDDTSLSVCAFNQTVKVDCAPMGGKCAYHDTTAYCAGPHDECTPYDPAPPDGQGVNSCNGKSIRLCIGGRLTLVDCRQADPGYDCRTGTAPKSNFCGPPI
;
A
#
# COMPACT_ATOMS: atom_id res chain seq x y z
N MET A 1 -25.94 -55.59 -11.72
CA MET A 1 -24.75 -56.37 -12.11
C MET A 1 -25.01 -56.86 -13.52
N GLU A 2 -23.96 -56.90 -14.37
CA GLU A 2 -24.00 -56.75 -15.85
C GLU A 2 -24.11 -55.27 -16.24
N GLY A 3 -23.26 -54.63 -17.05
CA GLY A 3 -22.13 -55.07 -17.88
C GLY A 3 -22.22 -54.38 -19.26
N VAL A 4 -21.07 -53.97 -19.83
CA VAL A 4 -20.85 -53.47 -21.22
C VAL A 4 -21.25 -51.99 -21.44
N GLY A 5 -20.49 -51.10 -22.09
CA GLY A 5 -19.26 -51.13 -22.89
C GLY A 5 -19.33 -49.98 -23.93
N SER A 6 -18.34 -49.08 -23.96
CA SER A 6 -17.40 -48.88 -25.09
C SER A 6 -17.73 -47.80 -26.14
N ARG A 7 -16.73 -46.90 -26.33
CA ARG A 7 -16.25 -46.23 -27.55
C ARG A 7 -17.08 -45.16 -28.30
N GLY A 8 -16.45 -43.98 -28.41
CA GLY A 8 -15.96 -43.46 -29.71
C GLY A 8 -16.78 -42.33 -30.36
N GLY A 9 -16.10 -41.28 -30.82
CA GLY A 9 -16.65 -40.33 -31.78
C GLY A 9 -16.01 -38.93 -31.76
N ASP A 10 -14.96 -38.75 -32.57
CA ASP A 10 -14.34 -37.47 -32.92
C ASP A 10 -15.26 -36.54 -33.75
N THR A 11 -14.90 -35.23 -33.73
CA THR A 11 -15.11 -34.19 -34.77
C THR A 11 -16.56 -33.77 -35.07
N THR A 12 -16.92 -32.49 -35.23
CA THR A 12 -16.28 -31.35 -35.91
C THR A 12 -17.13 -30.10 -35.63
N CYS A 13 -16.53 -28.92 -35.52
CA CYS A 13 -17.21 -27.67 -35.92
C CYS A 13 -16.20 -26.78 -36.66
N VAL A 14 -16.60 -26.40 -37.88
CA VAL A 14 -15.84 -25.62 -38.87
C VAL A 14 -16.28 -24.16 -38.82
N THR A 15 -15.38 -23.27 -39.26
CA THR A 15 -15.56 -21.96 -39.95
C THR A 15 -15.00 -20.74 -39.22
N PRO A 16 -14.64 -19.64 -39.93
CA PRO A 16 -14.05 -19.53 -41.26
C PRO A 16 -12.76 -18.68 -41.29
N ALA A 17 -12.11 -18.71 -42.45
CA ALA A 17 -10.96 -17.90 -42.82
C ALA A 17 -11.19 -16.39 -42.66
N ARG A 18 -10.16 -15.66 -42.23
CA ARG A 18 -9.93 -14.28 -42.64
C ARG A 18 -8.47 -14.07 -43.05
N LEU A 19 -8.36 -13.38 -44.17
CA LEU A 19 -7.17 -13.05 -44.92
C LEU A 19 -6.22 -12.12 -44.17
N ALA A 20 -4.98 -12.23 -44.61
CA ALA A 20 -3.80 -11.45 -44.32
C ALA A 20 -3.99 -9.92 -44.33
N ALA A 21 -3.22 -9.26 -43.46
CA ALA A 21 -2.53 -8.02 -43.80
C ALA A 21 -1.22 -7.98 -43.01
N SER A 22 -0.14 -8.35 -43.69
CA SER A 22 1.23 -8.20 -43.22
C SER A 22 1.65 -6.73 -43.35
N VAL A 23 2.08 -6.11 -42.25
CA VAL A 23 2.84 -4.85 -42.29
C VAL A 23 4.23 -5.14 -41.75
N LEU A 24 5.18 -5.16 -42.69
CA LEU A 24 6.62 -5.11 -42.43
C LEU A 24 6.96 -3.79 -41.75
N VAL A 25 7.49 -3.83 -40.53
CA VAL A 25 8.25 -2.71 -39.95
C VAL A 25 9.72 -3.10 -39.92
N ALA A 26 10.51 -2.26 -40.58
CA ALA A 26 11.92 -2.44 -40.83
C ALA A 26 12.75 -2.40 -39.55
N ILE A 27 13.64 -3.39 -39.44
CA ILE A 27 14.74 -3.46 -38.50
C ILE A 27 15.77 -2.39 -38.90
N SER A 28 16.06 -1.45 -38.00
CA SER A 28 17.27 -0.63 -38.07
C SER A 28 18.12 -0.92 -36.84
N ALA A 29 19.25 -1.59 -37.11
CA ALA A 29 20.35 -1.81 -36.20
C ALA A 29 21.08 -0.50 -35.93
N GLY A 30 21.50 -0.25 -34.69
CA GLY A 30 22.34 0.90 -34.38
C GLY A 30 22.75 1.05 -32.92
N CYS A 31 24.01 0.69 -32.66
CA CYS A 31 24.90 1.18 -31.60
C CYS A 31 24.77 0.64 -30.16
N LEU A 32 25.78 -0.18 -29.83
CA LEU A 32 26.37 -0.31 -28.50
C LEU A 32 26.70 1.06 -27.90
N LEU A 33 26.35 1.28 -26.64
CA LEU A 33 27.18 2.00 -25.69
C LEU A 33 27.11 1.31 -24.32
N LEU A 34 28.26 0.80 -23.89
CA LEU A 34 28.58 0.39 -22.52
C LEU A 34 28.65 1.64 -21.65
N ALA A 35 27.89 1.66 -20.56
CA ALA A 35 28.19 2.51 -19.41
C ALA A 35 27.79 1.76 -18.13
N GLY A 36 28.80 1.20 -17.44
CA GLY A 36 28.64 0.74 -16.07
C GLY A 36 28.59 1.95 -15.15
N SER A 37 27.48 2.13 -14.45
CA SER A 37 27.34 3.09 -13.35
C SER A 37 27.39 2.34 -12.02
N CYS A 38 28.49 2.49 -11.30
CA CYS A 38 28.56 2.22 -9.88
C CYS A 38 27.73 3.31 -9.17
N THR A 39 26.66 2.94 -8.45
CA THR A 39 25.98 3.86 -7.54
C THR A 39 26.76 3.94 -6.23
N VAL A 40 27.67 4.91 -6.16
CA VAL A 40 28.34 5.26 -4.90
C VAL A 40 27.39 6.19 -4.13
N PHE A 41 26.87 5.73 -2.98
CA PHE A 41 26.20 6.59 -2.00
C PHE A 41 27.23 7.60 -1.47
N SER A 42 27.19 8.83 -1.98
CA SER A 42 27.84 9.97 -1.34
C SER A 42 26.83 10.60 -0.41
N GLY A 43 27.05 10.44 0.90
CA GLY A 43 26.35 11.22 1.90
C GLY A 43 26.59 12.71 1.65
N LEU A 44 25.51 13.49 1.57
CA LEU A 44 25.60 14.93 1.58
C LEU A 44 25.19 15.46 2.95
N SER A 45 26.20 15.92 3.66
CA SER A 45 26.18 16.76 4.85
C SER A 45 25.49 18.11 4.60
N VAL A 46 24.72 18.55 5.59
CA VAL A 46 24.07 19.87 5.64
C VAL A 46 25.13 20.95 5.92
N PRO A 47 25.27 21.99 5.09
CA PRO A 47 26.05 23.18 5.45
C PRO A 47 25.26 24.03 6.44
N ASN A 48 25.79 24.19 7.66
CA ASN A 48 25.41 25.26 8.57
C ASN A 48 26.20 26.51 8.16
N ASP A 49 25.58 27.41 7.42
CA ASP A 49 26.04 28.80 7.32
C ASP A 49 24.93 29.72 7.85
N ALA A 50 25.17 30.18 9.08
CA ALA A 50 24.45 31.25 9.70
C ALA A 50 24.73 32.56 8.96
N ALA A 51 23.67 33.24 8.51
CA ALA A 51 23.71 34.64 8.18
C ALA A 51 22.54 35.32 8.92
N ASP A 52 22.91 36.26 9.78
CA ASP A 52 22.04 37.10 10.60
C ASP A 52 21.04 37.89 9.74
N ASP A 53 19.74 37.71 9.99
CA ASP A 53 18.69 38.62 9.53
C ASP A 53 17.75 38.98 10.72
N PRO A 54 17.66 40.26 11.11
CA PRO A 54 16.84 40.68 12.25
C PRO A 54 15.35 40.79 11.87
N SER A 55 14.61 39.71 12.10
CA SER A 55 13.13 39.73 12.05
C SER A 55 12.52 40.25 13.38
N PRO A 56 11.36 40.93 13.33
CA PRO A 56 10.72 41.59 14.48
C PRO A 56 10.13 40.59 15.50
N PRO A 57 9.86 41.02 16.75
CA PRO A 57 9.53 40.13 17.85
C PRO A 57 8.16 39.46 17.65
N ASP A 58 8.20 38.18 17.32
CA ASP A 58 7.00 37.34 17.27
C ASP A 58 6.60 36.93 18.69
N SER A 59 5.32 37.08 18.99
CA SER A 59 4.78 36.91 20.34
C SER A 59 4.77 35.43 20.70
N GLY A 60 5.52 35.08 21.75
CA GLY A 60 5.82 33.72 22.16
C GLY A 60 4.58 32.82 22.32
N MET A 61 4.40 31.92 21.36
CA MET A 61 3.99 30.55 21.64
C MET A 61 5.26 29.76 21.93
N THR A 62 5.52 29.48 23.20
CA THR A 62 6.54 28.52 23.62
C THR A 62 6.21 27.18 23.00
N ARG A 63 6.95 26.80 21.96
CA ARG A 63 6.86 25.50 21.28
C ARG A 63 7.27 24.44 22.30
N SER A 64 6.32 23.73 22.89
CA SER A 64 6.63 22.58 23.75
C SER A 64 7.42 21.54 22.95
N GLU A 65 8.70 21.39 23.24
CA GLU A 65 9.67 20.50 22.58
C GLU A 65 9.52 19.01 22.97
N ALA A 66 8.31 18.55 23.25
CA ALA A 66 8.05 17.16 23.63
C ALA A 66 7.18 16.41 22.60
N GLY A 67 7.33 16.74 21.31
CA GLY A 67 6.85 15.90 20.22
C GLY A 67 7.92 14.89 19.85
N SER A 68 7.54 13.66 19.49
CA SER A 68 8.48 12.70 18.91
C SER A 68 9.00 13.26 17.58
N ASP A 69 10.30 13.54 17.48
CA ASP A 69 10.96 14.01 16.24
C ASP A 69 11.06 12.93 15.14
N LEU A 70 10.30 11.83 15.28
CA LEU A 70 10.29 10.77 14.30
C LEU A 70 9.59 11.22 13.01
N PRO A 71 10.26 11.14 11.84
CA PRO A 71 9.61 11.46 10.58
C PRO A 71 8.55 10.42 10.22
N GLY A 72 7.57 10.84 9.43
CA GLY A 72 6.61 9.94 8.78
C GLY A 72 7.21 9.13 7.64
N LEU A 73 6.34 8.40 6.94
CA LEU A 73 6.72 7.62 5.75
C LEU A 73 6.99 8.52 4.55
N ILE A 74 6.25 9.62 4.45
CA ILE A 74 6.37 10.66 3.42
C ILE A 74 6.12 12.05 4.05
N GLY A 75 6.46 13.11 3.32
CA GLY A 75 6.17 14.48 3.75
C GLY A 75 4.68 14.82 3.71
N VAL A 76 4.26 15.81 4.49
CA VAL A 76 2.85 16.25 4.59
C VAL A 76 2.25 16.57 3.21
N SER A 77 2.98 17.29 2.34
CA SER A 77 2.53 17.59 0.97
C SER A 77 2.13 16.34 0.19
N ASP A 78 2.98 15.32 0.18
CA ASP A 78 2.72 14.09 -0.57
C ASP A 78 1.62 13.26 0.11
N ALA A 79 1.56 13.27 1.45
CA ALA A 79 0.48 12.63 2.19
C ALA A 79 -0.89 13.24 1.86
N LEU A 80 -0.99 14.56 1.74
CA LEU A 80 -2.23 15.21 1.30
C LEU A 80 -2.67 14.73 -0.09
N LYS A 81 -1.72 14.57 -1.03
CA LYS A 81 -2.02 14.05 -2.38
C LYS A 81 -2.50 12.61 -2.32
N VAL A 82 -1.79 11.75 -1.62
CA VAL A 82 -2.16 10.33 -1.46
C VAL A 82 -3.54 10.23 -0.81
N CYS A 83 -3.76 10.93 0.30
CA CYS A 83 -5.03 10.90 1.02
C CYS A 83 -6.18 11.52 0.23
N SER A 84 -5.93 12.56 -0.58
CA SER A 84 -6.93 13.09 -1.50
C SER A 84 -7.38 12.00 -2.46
N LYS A 85 -6.43 11.24 -3.01
CA LYS A 85 -6.72 10.13 -3.93
C LYS A 85 -7.42 8.99 -3.21
N VAL A 86 -7.04 8.65 -1.98
CA VAL A 86 -7.72 7.62 -1.18
C VAL A 86 -9.22 7.93 -1.03
N LEU A 87 -9.57 9.21 -0.83
CA LEU A 87 -10.97 9.64 -0.72
C LEU A 87 -11.71 9.65 -2.07
N THR A 88 -11.01 9.91 -3.18
CA THR A 88 -11.65 10.05 -4.51
C THR A 88 -11.57 8.82 -5.39
N CYS A 89 -10.63 7.92 -5.11
CA CYS A 89 -10.34 6.72 -5.87
C CYS A 89 -10.82 5.51 -5.08
N PRO A 90 -11.91 4.86 -5.52
CA PRO A 90 -12.32 3.58 -4.97
C PRO A 90 -11.12 2.62 -4.98
N HIS A 91 -11.01 1.77 -3.97
CA HIS A 91 -9.99 0.72 -3.85
C HIS A 91 -8.57 1.15 -3.46
N LEU A 92 -8.19 2.43 -3.58
CA LEU A 92 -6.81 2.84 -3.26
C LEU A 92 -6.45 2.62 -1.78
N GLY A 93 -7.35 2.95 -0.85
CA GLY A 93 -7.12 2.72 0.58
C GLY A 93 -6.86 1.25 0.92
N ALA A 94 -7.68 0.35 0.35
CA ALA A 94 -7.51 -1.09 0.50
C ALA A 94 -6.22 -1.61 -0.17
N SER A 95 -5.86 -1.05 -1.34
CA SER A 95 -4.62 -1.38 -2.05
C SER A 95 -3.39 -1.00 -1.25
N ILE A 96 -3.39 0.19 -0.62
CA ILE A 96 -2.33 0.64 0.30
C ILE A 96 -2.28 -0.25 1.54
N ALA A 97 -3.44 -0.60 2.11
CA ALA A 97 -3.52 -1.48 3.27
C ALA A 97 -2.96 -2.86 2.97
N ALA A 98 -3.36 -3.49 1.86
CA ALA A 98 -2.83 -4.78 1.43
C ALA A 98 -1.32 -4.71 1.13
N SER A 99 -0.89 -3.66 0.44
CA SER A 99 0.50 -3.46 0.01
C SER A 99 1.47 -3.16 1.12
N PHE A 100 1.10 -2.37 2.12
CA PHE A 100 2.05 -1.82 3.09
C PHE A 100 1.65 -2.05 4.55
N GLY A 101 0.52 -2.74 4.77
CA GLY A 101 -0.05 -2.95 6.09
C GLY A 101 -0.50 -1.65 6.77
N LEU A 102 -0.71 -0.58 6.00
CA LEU A 102 -1.07 0.73 6.54
C LEU A 102 -2.59 0.82 6.72
N PRO A 103 -3.07 1.09 7.94
CA PRO A 103 -4.49 1.25 8.16
C PRO A 103 -4.90 2.62 7.66
N ILE A 104 -5.42 2.70 6.44
CA ILE A 104 -5.85 3.96 5.86
C ILE A 104 -7.37 3.98 5.81
N ASP A 105 -7.98 4.87 6.58
CA ASP A 105 -9.42 5.09 6.56
C ASP A 105 -9.80 6.09 5.45
N ALA A 106 -10.48 5.59 4.41
CA ALA A 106 -10.96 6.41 3.31
C ALA A 106 -12.10 7.38 3.70
N THR A 107 -12.56 7.35 4.95
CA THR A 107 -13.59 8.26 5.48
C THR A 107 -13.03 9.34 6.40
N ASN A 108 -11.77 9.22 6.83
CA ASN A 108 -11.14 10.17 7.76
C ASN A 108 -9.82 10.70 7.20
N PHE A 109 -9.88 11.90 6.60
CA PHE A 109 -8.72 12.50 5.93
C PHE A 109 -7.55 12.78 6.88
N SER A 110 -7.83 13.27 8.10
CA SER A 110 -6.81 13.48 9.13
C SER A 110 -6.14 12.18 9.56
N GLU A 111 -6.87 11.09 9.63
CA GLU A 111 -6.31 9.78 9.97
C GLU A 111 -5.35 9.30 8.89
N CYS A 112 -5.77 9.38 7.62
CA CYS A 112 -4.90 9.03 6.50
C CYS A 112 -3.61 9.87 6.52
N VAL A 113 -3.72 11.19 6.68
CA VAL A 113 -2.53 12.07 6.70
C VAL A 113 -1.67 11.79 7.93
N HIS A 114 -2.28 11.50 9.09
CA HIS A 114 -1.57 11.11 10.29
C HIS A 114 -0.75 9.82 10.09
N VAL A 115 -1.36 8.78 9.50
CA VAL A 115 -0.69 7.50 9.27
C VAL A 115 0.49 7.62 8.29
N LEU A 116 0.38 8.51 7.29
CA LEU A 116 1.42 8.67 6.26
C LEU A 116 2.52 9.67 6.63
N ALA A 117 2.19 10.78 7.29
CA ALA A 117 3.12 11.88 7.57
C ALA A 117 3.42 12.09 9.06
N GLY A 118 2.65 11.49 9.96
CA GLY A 118 2.92 11.51 11.40
C GLY A 118 4.06 10.56 11.80
N PRO A 119 4.49 10.59 13.07
CA PRO A 119 5.48 9.64 13.61
C PRO A 119 5.08 8.19 13.32
N VAL A 120 6.05 7.37 12.89
CA VAL A 120 5.85 5.96 12.53
C VAL A 120 6.85 5.10 13.29
N ASP A 121 6.43 3.90 13.71
CA ASP A 121 7.32 2.88 14.28
C ASP A 121 8.55 2.70 13.35
N PRO A 122 9.79 2.95 13.84
CA PRO A 122 11.00 2.79 13.05
C PRO A 122 11.16 1.42 12.38
N ARG A 123 10.57 0.34 12.93
CA ARG A 123 10.58 -0.99 12.32
C ARG A 123 9.70 -1.09 11.07
N ARG A 124 8.71 -0.22 10.96
CA ARG A 124 7.80 -0.13 9.81
C ARG A 124 8.23 0.92 8.79
N ARG A 125 9.24 1.73 9.11
CA ARG A 125 9.80 2.73 8.20
C ARG A 125 10.66 2.05 7.14
N SER A 126 10.03 1.66 6.03
CA SER A 126 10.69 1.16 4.83
C SER A 126 10.83 2.28 3.80
N ALA A 127 12.05 2.51 3.30
CA ALA A 127 12.29 3.48 2.23
C ALA A 127 11.55 3.11 0.93
N ALA A 128 11.29 1.81 0.71
CA ALA A 128 10.49 1.35 -0.42
C ALA A 128 9.03 1.78 -0.27
N VAL A 129 8.42 1.65 0.92
CA VAL A 129 7.06 2.15 1.18
C VAL A 129 6.97 3.64 0.86
N GLY A 130 7.94 4.45 1.31
CA GLY A 130 7.99 5.87 0.96
C GLY A 130 8.09 6.13 -0.56
N THR A 131 8.84 5.30 -1.28
CA THR A 131 8.97 5.37 -2.75
C THR A 131 7.65 5.05 -3.45
N HIS A 132 6.95 3.98 -3.03
CA HIS A 132 5.63 3.61 -3.55
C HIS A 132 4.58 4.68 -3.26
N LEU A 133 4.51 5.18 -2.03
CA LEU A 133 3.60 6.27 -1.67
C LEU A 133 3.92 7.55 -2.46
N GLY A 134 5.19 7.85 -2.69
CA GLY A 134 5.62 8.95 -3.55
C GLY A 134 5.24 8.75 -5.03
N CYS A 135 5.18 7.51 -5.52
CA CYS A 135 4.62 7.17 -6.83
C CYS A 135 3.12 7.50 -6.86
N ILE A 136 2.35 7.03 -5.87
CA ILE A 136 0.91 7.33 -5.72
C ILE A 136 0.66 8.83 -5.62
N ALA A 137 1.51 9.60 -4.94
CA ALA A 137 1.38 11.04 -4.85
C ALA A 137 1.48 11.75 -6.23
N LYS A 138 2.17 11.14 -7.19
CA LYS A 138 2.45 11.70 -8.52
C LYS A 138 1.50 11.22 -9.62
N ILE A 139 0.74 10.15 -9.41
CA ILE A 139 -0.19 9.67 -10.42
C ILE A 139 -1.34 10.67 -10.60
N ASP A 140 -1.84 10.77 -11.82
CA ASP A 140 -3.09 11.47 -12.11
C ASP A 140 -4.24 10.46 -12.18
N GLY A 141 -5.39 10.83 -11.62
CA GLY A 141 -6.56 9.94 -11.55
C GLY A 141 -6.39 8.76 -10.60
N CYS A 142 -7.08 7.66 -10.92
CA CYS A 142 -7.21 6.46 -10.07
C CYS A 142 -6.52 5.23 -10.63
N ASN A 143 -5.64 5.39 -11.61
CA ASN A 143 -4.81 4.30 -12.10
C ASN A 143 -3.47 4.29 -11.34
N PHE A 144 -3.47 3.60 -10.20
CA PHE A 144 -2.28 3.43 -9.35
C PHE A 144 -1.49 2.16 -9.69
N GLY A 145 -1.82 1.50 -10.81
CA GLY A 145 -1.16 0.28 -11.26
C GLY A 145 0.36 0.46 -11.34
N GLY A 146 1.09 -0.41 -10.66
CA GLY A 146 2.56 -0.37 -10.57
C GLY A 146 3.14 0.63 -9.55
N CYS A 147 2.32 1.43 -8.87
CA CYS A 147 2.75 2.12 -7.65
C CYS A 147 2.51 1.29 -6.39
N THR A 148 1.62 0.29 -6.43
CA THR A 148 1.38 -0.66 -5.35
C THR A 148 1.70 -2.08 -5.81
N PRO A 149 2.32 -2.92 -4.98
CA PRO A 149 2.50 -4.34 -5.27
C PRO A 149 1.17 -5.10 -5.42
N PHE A 150 0.17 -4.72 -4.61
CA PHE A 150 -1.18 -5.26 -4.66
C PHE A 150 -2.17 -4.12 -4.97
N GLU A 151 -3.04 -4.35 -5.95
CA GLU A 151 -4.10 -3.42 -6.37
C GLU A 151 -5.45 -4.13 -6.20
N GLU A 152 -6.35 -3.55 -5.42
CA GLU A 152 -7.74 -3.98 -5.37
C GLU A 152 -8.49 -3.41 -6.57
N ILE A 153 -9.33 -4.23 -7.18
CA ILE A 153 -10.11 -3.88 -8.35
C ILE A 153 -11.57 -4.32 -8.20
N ASP A 154 -12.47 -3.53 -8.78
CA ASP A 154 -13.90 -3.83 -8.79
C ASP A 154 -14.25 -4.96 -9.77
N ALA A 155 -15.41 -5.61 -9.58
CA ALA A 155 -15.87 -6.69 -10.45
C ALA A 155 -16.07 -6.33 -11.93
N ASN A 156 -16.23 -5.04 -12.25
CA ASN A 156 -16.38 -4.56 -13.62
C ASN A 156 -15.04 -4.14 -14.25
N ASP A 157 -13.93 -4.18 -13.51
CA ASP A 157 -12.62 -3.92 -14.05
C ASP A 157 -12.37 -4.90 -15.22
N PRO A 158 -12.01 -4.42 -16.41
CA PRO A 158 -11.86 -5.27 -17.60
C PRO A 158 -10.74 -6.31 -17.46
N ARG A 159 -9.84 -6.13 -16.48
CA ARG A 159 -8.77 -7.09 -16.14
C ARG A 159 -9.31 -8.24 -15.29
N ILE A 160 -10.51 -8.14 -14.72
CA ILE A 160 -11.21 -9.27 -14.06
C ILE A 160 -11.93 -10.13 -15.10
N ASP A 161 -11.98 -11.44 -14.86
CA ASP A 161 -12.86 -12.32 -15.62
C ASP A 161 -14.32 -12.04 -15.21
N PRO A 162 -15.27 -11.77 -16.11
CA PRO A 162 -16.66 -11.56 -15.70
C PRO A 162 -17.28 -12.77 -14.98
N ASN A 163 -16.68 -13.96 -15.06
CA ASN A 163 -17.10 -15.16 -14.32
C ASN A 163 -16.36 -15.35 -12.99
N CYS A 164 -15.49 -14.41 -12.63
CA CYS A 164 -14.62 -14.42 -11.45
C CYS A 164 -15.44 -14.65 -10.17
N THR A 165 -15.39 -15.89 -9.71
CA THR A 165 -16.05 -16.36 -8.49
C THR A 165 -15.00 -16.92 -7.55
N THR A 166 -15.27 -16.84 -6.24
CA THR A 166 -14.36 -17.36 -5.22
C THR A 166 -13.99 -18.83 -5.54
N GLY A 167 -12.70 -19.08 -5.77
CA GLY A 167 -12.19 -20.42 -6.11
C GLY A 167 -11.96 -20.69 -7.60
N GLN A 168 -12.21 -19.72 -8.49
CA GLN A 168 -11.75 -19.81 -9.87
C GLN A 168 -10.22 -19.71 -9.99
N ALA A 169 -9.71 -20.28 -11.08
CA ALA A 169 -8.30 -20.26 -11.44
C ALA A 169 -7.82 -18.81 -11.60
N ASP A 170 -6.81 -18.44 -10.81
CA ASP A 170 -6.10 -17.18 -11.02
C ASP A 170 -5.46 -17.19 -12.42
N ARG A 171 -5.39 -16.01 -13.07
CA ARG A 171 -4.79 -15.87 -14.41
C ARG A 171 -3.61 -14.90 -14.42
N CYS A 172 -2.89 -14.88 -15.52
CA CYS A 172 -1.87 -13.88 -15.81
C CYS A 172 -2.36 -12.93 -16.89
N ASP A 173 -2.22 -11.64 -16.63
CA ASP A 173 -2.33 -10.57 -17.63
C ASP A 173 -0.95 -9.91 -17.76
N GLY A 174 -0.20 -10.34 -18.78
CA GLY A 174 1.23 -10.01 -18.90
C GLY A 174 2.01 -10.44 -17.65
N ASN A 175 2.61 -9.47 -16.95
CA ASN A 175 3.35 -9.72 -15.72
C ASN A 175 2.54 -9.52 -14.43
N THR A 176 1.23 -9.39 -14.55
CA THR A 176 0.32 -9.17 -13.42
C THR A 176 -0.49 -10.43 -13.17
N ARG A 177 -0.47 -10.90 -11.93
CA ARG A 177 -1.35 -11.99 -11.48
C ARG A 177 -2.70 -11.39 -11.13
N VAL A 178 -3.77 -11.94 -11.70
CA VAL A 178 -5.16 -11.56 -11.41
C VAL A 178 -5.78 -12.67 -10.57
N THR A 179 -6.25 -12.34 -9.37
CA THR A 179 -6.93 -13.29 -8.49
C THR A 179 -8.35 -12.86 -8.16
N CYS A 180 -9.24 -13.86 -8.14
CA CYS A 180 -10.66 -13.75 -7.78
C CYS A 180 -10.92 -13.92 -6.28
N PHE A 181 -9.86 -13.93 -5.48
CA PHE A 181 -9.91 -14.28 -4.07
C PHE A 181 -10.10 -13.04 -3.20
N GLN A 182 -11.09 -13.08 -2.29
CA GLN A 182 -11.23 -12.19 -1.12
C GLN A 182 -10.93 -10.69 -1.38
N SER A 183 -11.63 -10.07 -2.32
CA SER A 183 -11.75 -8.60 -2.32
C SER A 183 -12.49 -8.15 -1.06
N VAL A 184 -12.05 -7.04 -0.45
CA VAL A 184 -12.79 -6.42 0.65
C VAL A 184 -14.08 -5.76 0.15
N LEU A 185 -14.17 -5.53 -1.16
CA LEU A 185 -15.31 -4.96 -1.88
C LEU A 185 -15.93 -5.97 -2.85
N ALA A 186 -16.33 -7.15 -2.33
CA ALA A 186 -16.97 -8.17 -3.15
C ALA A 186 -18.29 -7.68 -3.81
N PRO A 187 -18.55 -8.02 -5.09
CA PRO A 187 -17.69 -8.78 -6.00
C PRO A 187 -16.52 -7.92 -6.52
N GLY A 188 -15.32 -8.47 -6.51
CA GLY A 188 -14.08 -7.80 -6.90
C GLY A 188 -12.90 -8.77 -6.86
N GLY A 189 -11.69 -8.27 -7.12
CA GLY A 189 -10.49 -9.10 -7.13
C GLY A 189 -9.23 -8.30 -6.79
N TRP A 190 -8.09 -8.96 -6.97
CA TRP A 190 -6.78 -8.35 -6.76
C TRP A 190 -5.87 -8.56 -7.95
N LEU A 191 -5.07 -7.53 -8.19
CA LEU A 191 -3.91 -7.58 -9.05
C LEU A 191 -2.66 -7.65 -8.18
N THR A 192 -1.74 -8.53 -8.55
CA THR A 192 -0.41 -8.59 -7.96
C THR A 192 0.60 -8.35 -9.06
N HIS A 193 1.40 -7.30 -8.90
CA HIS A 193 2.39 -6.90 -9.89
C HIS A 193 3.70 -7.65 -9.67
N CYS A 194 3.92 -8.75 -10.40
CA CYS A 194 5.07 -9.63 -10.15
C CYS A 194 6.42 -8.99 -10.49
N SER A 195 6.45 -7.86 -11.20
CA SER A 195 7.67 -7.08 -11.46
C SER A 195 7.98 -6.05 -10.37
N ASP A 196 7.12 -5.92 -9.36
CA ASP A 196 7.34 -4.99 -8.26
C ASP A 196 8.60 -5.39 -7.47
N SER A 197 9.30 -4.39 -6.92
CA SER A 197 10.51 -4.55 -6.12
C SER A 197 10.35 -5.39 -4.86
N VAL A 198 9.11 -5.62 -4.42
CA VAL A 198 8.83 -6.55 -3.30
C VAL A 198 9.06 -8.01 -3.68
N TYR A 199 9.03 -8.33 -4.97
CA TYR A 199 9.33 -9.65 -5.49
C TYR A 199 10.80 -9.75 -5.89
N GLU A 200 11.35 -10.96 -5.88
CA GLU A 200 12.71 -11.20 -6.39
C GLU A 200 12.84 -10.70 -7.84
N PRO A 201 13.93 -10.01 -8.19
CA PRO A 201 14.19 -9.58 -9.56
C PRO A 201 14.04 -10.73 -10.57
N GLY A 202 13.25 -10.49 -11.62
CA GLY A 202 12.96 -11.50 -12.64
C GLY A 202 11.74 -12.37 -12.35
N SER A 203 11.02 -12.10 -11.26
CA SER A 203 9.70 -12.69 -10.99
C SER A 203 8.72 -12.37 -12.13
N GLN A 204 8.01 -13.40 -12.58
CA GLN A 204 7.05 -13.30 -13.68
C GLN A 204 5.72 -13.94 -13.34
N CYS A 205 4.62 -13.38 -13.83
CA CYS A 205 3.34 -14.09 -13.72
C CYS A 205 3.38 -15.36 -14.59
N LYS A 206 3.21 -16.52 -13.97
CA LYS A 206 3.06 -17.80 -14.68
C LYS A 206 1.90 -18.60 -14.14
N VAL A 207 1.17 -19.25 -15.04
CA VAL A 207 0.16 -20.24 -14.69
C VAL A 207 0.82 -21.61 -14.53
N LYS A 208 0.73 -22.20 -13.35
CA LYS A 208 1.19 -23.56 -12.99
C LYS A 208 0.07 -24.29 -12.29
N ASP A 209 -0.26 -25.50 -12.76
CA ASP A 209 -1.42 -26.30 -12.30
C ASP A 209 -2.75 -25.52 -12.26
N GLY A 210 -2.98 -24.66 -13.26
CA GLY A 210 -4.20 -23.86 -13.35
C GLY A 210 -4.32 -22.75 -12.29
N ARG A 211 -3.22 -22.35 -11.65
CA ARG A 211 -3.14 -21.16 -10.78
C ARG A 211 -2.02 -20.25 -11.25
N SER A 212 -2.22 -18.94 -11.21
CA SER A 212 -1.15 -17.99 -11.50
C SER A 212 -0.31 -17.65 -10.25
N TRP A 213 0.98 -17.46 -10.48
CA TRP A 213 2.00 -17.22 -9.47
C TRP A 213 2.95 -16.13 -9.93
N CYS A 214 3.51 -15.36 -9.00
CA CYS A 214 4.71 -14.55 -9.27
C CYS A 214 5.93 -15.47 -9.14
N ASP A 215 6.26 -16.11 -10.24
CA ASP A 215 7.23 -17.20 -10.34
C ASP A 215 8.62 -16.71 -10.75
N ILE A 216 9.64 -17.17 -10.02
CA ILE A 216 11.04 -16.92 -10.34
C ILE A 216 11.54 -18.05 -11.23
N ALA A 217 11.88 -17.74 -12.49
CA ALA A 217 12.36 -18.75 -13.42
C ALA A 217 13.67 -19.42 -12.95
N ASN A 218 13.84 -20.70 -13.28
CA ASN A 218 15.12 -21.42 -13.18
C ASN A 218 15.73 -21.54 -11.78
N THR A 219 14.92 -21.49 -10.73
CA THR A 219 15.38 -21.66 -9.36
C THR A 219 14.80 -22.93 -8.77
N THR A 220 15.67 -23.79 -8.22
CA THR A 220 15.24 -24.96 -7.45
C THR A 220 14.57 -24.49 -6.16
N CYS A 221 13.41 -25.05 -5.87
CA CYS A 221 12.73 -24.80 -4.62
C CYS A 221 13.62 -25.17 -3.43
N PRO A 222 13.75 -24.30 -2.41
CA PRO A 222 14.40 -24.69 -1.19
C PRO A 222 13.63 -25.85 -0.55
N SER A 223 14.35 -26.80 0.01
CA SER A 223 13.75 -27.98 0.65
C SER A 223 12.91 -27.64 1.88
N ASN A 224 13.06 -26.44 2.44
CA ASN A 224 12.21 -25.89 3.49
C ASN A 224 11.90 -24.43 3.15
N PRO A 225 10.62 -24.02 3.08
CA PRO A 225 10.28 -22.60 3.02
C PRO A 225 10.75 -21.97 4.32
N THR A 226 11.66 -21.00 4.22
CA THR A 226 12.21 -20.30 5.37
C THR A 226 11.78 -18.86 5.29
N CYS A 227 11.12 -18.37 6.32
CA CYS A 227 11.41 -17.00 6.72
C CYS A 227 12.86 -16.99 7.16
N ILE A 228 13.71 -16.41 6.34
CA ILE A 228 15.07 -16.13 6.74
C ILE A 228 14.90 -15.01 7.77
N ASP A 229 14.89 -15.36 9.06
CA ASP A 229 14.86 -14.38 10.13
C ASP A 229 16.23 -13.70 10.19
N GLY A 230 16.44 -12.77 9.26
CA GLY A 230 17.48 -11.78 9.39
C GLY A 230 17.00 -10.79 10.44
N SER A 231 17.49 -10.93 11.66
CA SER A 231 17.45 -9.90 12.68
C SER A 231 17.62 -8.53 12.01
N GLN A 232 16.49 -7.82 11.87
CA GLN A 232 16.37 -6.53 11.22
C GLN A 232 16.71 -6.51 9.71
N ARG A 233 15.67 -6.42 8.87
CA ARG A 233 15.65 -5.94 7.46
C ARG A 233 15.68 -6.94 6.30
N LEU A 234 15.73 -8.26 6.52
CA LEU A 234 15.62 -9.23 5.42
C LEU A 234 14.69 -10.37 5.80
N SER A 235 13.40 -10.07 5.96
CA SER A 235 12.38 -11.08 6.22
C SER A 235 11.75 -11.50 4.89
N THR A 236 12.50 -12.26 4.09
CA THR A 236 12.00 -12.77 2.80
C THR A 236 11.12 -14.00 3.04
N ASN A 237 9.88 -13.98 2.56
CA ASN A 237 9.06 -15.17 2.43
C ASN A 237 9.48 -15.89 1.15
N ASP A 238 10.12 -17.05 1.31
CA ASP A 238 10.52 -17.93 0.22
C ASP A 238 9.53 -19.10 0.17
N TYR A 239 8.56 -18.99 -0.73
CA TYR A 239 7.47 -19.93 -0.87
C TYR A 239 7.62 -20.80 -2.12
N CYS A 240 7.50 -22.10 -1.90
CA CYS A 240 7.51 -23.09 -2.95
C CYS A 240 6.33 -24.02 -2.84
N ARG A 241 5.70 -24.27 -4.00
CA ARG A 241 4.65 -25.27 -4.13
C ARG A 241 4.96 -26.23 -5.24
N ASP A 242 5.17 -27.48 -4.85
CA ASP A 242 5.20 -28.60 -5.77
C ASP A 242 3.78 -29.15 -5.90
N ALA A 243 3.14 -28.87 -7.02
CA ALA A 243 1.96 -29.60 -7.46
C ALA A 243 2.24 -30.12 -8.88
N GLY A 244 1.78 -31.34 -9.20
CA GLY A 244 1.80 -31.85 -10.58
C GLY A 244 3.15 -32.04 -11.29
N GLY A 245 4.29 -31.75 -10.66
CA GLY A 245 5.61 -31.73 -11.33
C GLY A 245 6.03 -30.34 -11.84
N GLU A 246 5.23 -29.31 -11.61
CA GLU A 246 5.58 -27.91 -11.84
C GLU A 246 5.71 -27.17 -10.51
N SER A 247 6.96 -26.91 -10.09
CA SER A 247 7.22 -26.15 -8.87
C SER A 247 6.99 -24.66 -9.12
N ALA A 248 6.01 -24.04 -8.46
CA ALA A 248 5.90 -22.59 -8.39
C ALA A 248 6.80 -22.05 -7.28
N HIS A 249 7.64 -21.06 -7.58
CA HIS A 249 8.59 -20.49 -6.63
C HIS A 249 8.44 -18.96 -6.57
N THR A 250 8.03 -18.47 -5.41
CA THR A 250 7.78 -17.06 -5.15
C THR A 250 8.62 -16.61 -3.98
N LYS A 251 9.37 -15.51 -4.16
CA LYS A 251 10.05 -14.84 -3.06
C LYS A 251 9.52 -13.42 -2.92
N VAL A 252 9.17 -13.06 -1.70
CA VAL A 252 8.64 -11.74 -1.34
C VAL A 252 9.44 -11.17 -0.18
N ASP A 253 9.95 -9.95 -0.32
CA ASP A 253 10.56 -9.22 0.79
C ASP A 253 9.47 -8.58 1.66
N CYS A 254 9.13 -9.23 2.77
CA CYS A 254 8.11 -8.73 3.69
C CYS A 254 8.53 -7.42 4.37
N ALA A 255 9.84 -7.19 4.56
CA ALA A 255 10.33 -5.99 5.23
C ALA A 255 10.14 -4.76 4.32
N VAL A 256 10.32 -4.93 3.01
CA VAL A 256 10.06 -3.88 2.01
C VAL A 256 8.62 -3.38 2.10
N ILE A 257 7.65 -4.27 2.35
CA ILE A 257 6.22 -3.95 2.53
C ILE A 257 5.78 -3.71 3.98
N GLY A 258 6.71 -3.64 4.92
CA GLY A 258 6.39 -3.34 6.33
C GLY A 258 5.63 -4.44 7.07
N TYR A 259 5.70 -5.68 6.57
CA TYR A 259 5.14 -6.87 7.20
C TYR A 259 6.22 -7.76 7.82
N GLU A 260 5.84 -8.52 8.83
CA GLU A 260 6.68 -9.60 9.37
C GLU A 260 6.59 -10.83 8.47
N CYS A 261 7.72 -11.49 8.21
CA CYS A 261 7.71 -12.82 7.64
C CYS A 261 7.32 -13.85 8.71
N LYS A 262 6.34 -14.72 8.41
CA LYS A 262 5.97 -15.86 9.26
C LYS A 262 6.02 -17.15 8.46
N VAL A 263 6.65 -18.19 9.03
CA VAL A 263 6.98 -19.48 8.38
C VAL A 263 5.74 -20.33 8.04
N ALA A 264 4.52 -19.83 8.23
CA ALA A 264 3.32 -20.66 8.25
C ALA A 264 2.37 -20.50 7.05
N VAL A 265 2.54 -19.51 6.18
CA VAL A 265 1.57 -19.20 5.10
C VAL A 265 2.24 -18.56 3.87
N GLU A 266 1.60 -18.68 2.71
CA GLU A 266 1.92 -18.03 1.41
C GLU A 266 1.93 -16.48 1.47
N SER A 267 2.09 -15.87 2.64
CA SER A 267 1.93 -14.44 2.83
C SER A 267 2.88 -13.88 3.87
N CYS A 268 3.33 -12.66 3.60
CA CYS A 268 3.80 -11.75 4.63
C CYS A 268 2.59 -11.32 5.47
N GLY A 269 2.71 -11.26 6.80
CA GLY A 269 1.62 -10.80 7.66
C GLY A 269 1.39 -11.57 8.95
N GLY A 270 0.42 -11.09 9.73
CA GLY A 270 -0.01 -11.69 11.00
C GLY A 270 -1.15 -12.70 10.84
N PRO A 271 -1.80 -13.11 11.94
CA PRO A 271 -2.96 -13.98 11.85
C PRO A 271 -4.08 -13.32 11.02
N PRO A 272 -4.93 -14.12 10.36
CA PRO A 272 -6.04 -13.59 9.60
C PRO A 272 -7.00 -12.80 10.50
N CYS A 273 -7.56 -11.72 9.98
CA CYS A 273 -8.55 -10.89 10.66
C CYS A 273 -9.77 -10.68 9.75
N SER A 274 -10.94 -10.53 10.36
CA SER A 274 -12.23 -10.58 9.64
C SER A 274 -12.84 -9.22 9.31
N ILE A 275 -12.38 -8.13 9.93
CA ILE A 275 -12.97 -6.80 9.77
C ILE A 275 -11.88 -5.81 9.38
N HIS A 276 -11.92 -5.33 8.13
CA HIS A 276 -10.99 -4.35 7.60
C HIS A 276 -10.95 -3.08 8.48
N LEU A 277 -9.75 -2.56 8.74
CA LEU A 277 -9.47 -1.39 9.57
C LEU A 277 -9.90 -1.50 11.04
N GLN A 278 -10.31 -2.68 11.51
CA GLN A 278 -10.50 -2.90 12.93
C GLN A 278 -9.15 -2.78 13.63
N SER A 279 -9.05 -1.86 14.59
CA SER A 279 -7.89 -1.73 15.47
C SER A 279 -8.23 -2.07 16.92
N GLN A 280 -7.27 -2.65 17.62
CA GLN A 280 -7.40 -3.01 19.04
C GLN A 280 -6.06 -2.83 19.75
N CYS A 281 -6.10 -2.37 21.00
CA CYS A 281 -4.94 -2.43 21.89
C CYS A 281 -4.63 -3.88 22.26
N GLU A 282 -3.36 -4.23 22.24
CA GLU A 282 -2.88 -5.50 22.77
C GLU A 282 -2.86 -5.46 24.31
N THR A 283 -2.72 -6.62 24.95
CA THR A 283 -2.73 -6.73 26.42
C THR A 283 -1.55 -6.06 27.13
N ASP A 284 -0.55 -5.60 26.37
CA ASP A 284 0.63 -4.90 26.89
C ASP A 284 0.44 -3.38 27.01
N ASP A 285 -0.68 -2.83 26.52
CA ASP A 285 -0.99 -1.40 26.40
C ASP A 285 0.06 -0.55 25.65
N THR A 286 1.09 -1.17 25.08
CA THR A 286 2.17 -0.51 24.33
C THR A 286 2.06 -0.78 22.84
N SER A 287 1.31 -1.81 22.46
CA SER A 287 1.11 -2.23 21.09
C SER A 287 -0.36 -2.16 20.71
N LEU A 288 -0.62 -1.92 19.43
CA LEU A 288 -1.95 -2.09 18.85
C LEU A 288 -1.88 -3.00 17.64
N SER A 289 -2.93 -3.78 17.44
CA SER A 289 -3.13 -4.60 16.25
C SER A 289 -4.15 -3.93 15.35
N VAL A 290 -3.83 -3.80 14.06
CA VAL A 290 -4.78 -3.35 13.04
C VAL A 290 -4.99 -4.42 12.00
N CYS A 291 -6.25 -4.64 11.62
CA CYS A 291 -6.58 -5.49 10.50
C CYS A 291 -6.37 -4.74 9.18
N ALA A 292 -5.22 -4.96 8.54
CA ALA A 292 -4.94 -4.46 7.22
C ALA A 292 -5.27 -5.55 6.19
N PHE A 293 -6.29 -5.28 5.37
CA PHE A 293 -6.78 -6.15 4.28
C PHE A 293 -7.37 -7.51 4.74
N ASN A 294 -6.58 -8.38 5.35
CA ASN A 294 -7.02 -9.58 6.07
C ASN A 294 -5.92 -10.08 7.02
N GLN A 295 -4.85 -9.31 7.19
CA GLN A 295 -3.72 -9.64 8.05
C GLN A 295 -3.72 -8.70 9.25
N THR A 296 -3.47 -9.26 10.42
CA THR A 296 -3.22 -8.44 11.60
C THR A 296 -1.81 -7.86 11.51
N VAL A 297 -1.70 -6.54 11.53
CA VAL A 297 -0.44 -5.79 11.60
C VAL A 297 -0.28 -5.24 13.00
N LYS A 298 0.84 -5.55 13.64
CA LYS A 298 1.17 -4.98 14.96
C LYS A 298 1.94 -3.67 14.79
N VAL A 299 1.57 -2.69 15.59
CA VAL A 299 2.23 -1.39 15.69
C VAL A 299 2.62 -1.17 17.14
N ASP A 300 3.89 -0.87 17.37
CA ASP A 300 4.39 -0.54 18.69
C ASP A 300 4.38 0.98 18.85
N CYS A 301 3.63 1.42 19.85
CA CYS A 301 3.48 2.83 20.16
C CYS A 301 4.68 3.39 20.94
N ALA A 302 5.49 2.55 21.59
CA ALA A 302 6.56 3.01 22.46
C ALA A 302 7.67 3.77 21.72
N PRO A 303 8.15 3.35 20.53
CA PRO A 303 9.08 4.14 19.72
C PRO A 303 8.54 5.53 19.35
N MET A 304 7.23 5.67 19.21
CA MET A 304 6.57 6.95 18.94
C MET A 304 6.38 7.79 20.21
N GLY A 305 6.87 7.31 21.35
CA GLY A 305 6.74 7.96 22.66
C GLY A 305 5.35 7.79 23.28
N GLY A 306 4.52 6.90 22.73
CA GLY A 306 3.12 6.75 23.11
C GLY A 306 2.76 5.39 23.71
N LYS A 307 1.47 5.22 23.98
CA LYS A 307 0.82 3.98 24.39
C LYS A 307 -0.38 3.72 23.49
N CYS A 308 -0.86 2.49 23.46
CA CYS A 308 -2.15 2.25 22.83
C CYS A 308 -3.27 2.88 23.66
N ALA A 309 -4.17 3.60 23.00
CA ALA A 309 -5.37 4.16 23.59
C ALA A 309 -6.56 3.97 22.64
N TYR A 310 -7.77 4.21 23.15
CA TYR A 310 -9.00 4.18 22.37
C TYR A 310 -9.61 5.57 22.24
N HIS A 311 -10.08 5.90 21.05
CA HIS A 311 -11.09 6.92 20.84
C HIS A 311 -12.35 6.21 20.35
N ASP A 312 -13.41 6.23 21.15
CA ASP A 312 -14.59 5.38 20.97
C ASP A 312 -14.20 3.89 20.86
N THR A 313 -14.35 3.30 19.67
CA THR A 313 -14.03 1.89 19.39
C THR A 313 -12.72 1.71 18.63
N THR A 314 -12.04 2.80 18.27
CA THR A 314 -10.85 2.75 17.42
C THR A 314 -9.59 2.91 18.28
N ALA A 315 -8.72 1.90 18.24
CA ALA A 315 -7.41 1.96 18.87
C ALA A 315 -6.42 2.79 18.04
N TYR A 316 -5.58 3.58 18.70
CA TYR A 316 -4.51 4.37 18.11
C TYR A 316 -3.33 4.52 19.09
N CYS A 317 -2.19 4.99 18.59
CA CYS A 317 -1.04 5.28 19.44
C CYS A 317 -1.13 6.73 19.97
N ALA A 318 -1.42 6.88 21.26
CA ALA A 318 -1.52 8.15 21.94
C ALA A 318 -0.20 8.53 22.62
N GLY A 319 0.35 9.69 22.27
CA GLY A 319 1.46 10.32 22.97
C GLY A 319 1.01 10.99 24.28
N PRO A 320 1.90 11.14 25.28
CA PRO A 320 1.61 11.84 26.53
C PRO A 320 1.38 13.34 26.35
N HIS A 321 1.68 13.88 25.17
CA HIS A 321 1.59 15.29 24.82
C HIS A 321 0.70 15.53 23.60
N ASP A 322 -0.15 14.57 23.25
CA ASP A 322 -1.12 14.74 22.17
C ASP A 322 -2.15 15.79 22.58
N GLU A 323 -2.29 16.82 21.75
CA GLU A 323 -3.28 17.90 21.87
C GLU A 323 -4.60 17.53 21.17
N CYS A 324 -4.55 16.57 20.26
CA CYS A 324 -5.68 16.08 19.49
C CYS A 324 -5.51 14.61 19.11
N THR A 325 -6.59 14.01 18.62
CA THR A 325 -6.58 12.75 17.89
C THR A 325 -7.19 12.94 16.49
N PRO A 326 -6.83 12.12 15.48
CA PRO A 326 -7.50 12.15 14.18
C PRO A 326 -9.02 11.89 14.24
N TYR A 327 -9.52 11.40 15.38
CA TYR A 327 -10.92 11.06 15.59
C TYR A 327 -11.69 12.13 16.37
N ASP A 328 -11.03 13.17 16.85
CA ASP A 328 -11.70 14.24 17.59
C ASP A 328 -12.78 14.87 16.70
N PRO A 329 -14.00 15.09 17.23
CA PRO A 329 -15.05 15.75 16.47
C PRO A 329 -14.69 17.22 16.20
N ALA A 330 -15.22 17.77 15.12
CA ALA A 330 -15.23 19.22 14.94
C ALA A 330 -16.13 19.86 16.02
N PRO A 331 -15.63 20.79 16.85
CA PRO A 331 -16.46 21.56 17.74
C PRO A 331 -17.46 22.42 16.93
N PRO A 332 -18.55 22.89 17.58
CA PRO A 332 -19.61 23.65 16.92
C PRO A 332 -19.13 24.94 16.23
N ASP A 333 -17.98 25.47 16.63
CA ASP A 333 -17.36 26.66 16.05
C ASP A 333 -16.60 26.38 14.73
N GLY A 334 -16.55 25.11 14.30
CA GLY A 334 -15.89 24.69 13.07
C GLY A 334 -14.36 24.73 13.14
N GLN A 335 -13.73 24.66 14.33
CA GLN A 335 -12.27 24.75 14.47
C GLN A 335 -11.54 23.44 14.80
N GLY A 336 -12.19 22.29 14.65
CA GLY A 336 -11.63 21.00 15.05
C GLY A 336 -10.93 20.25 13.93
N VAL A 337 -10.63 18.98 14.20
CA VAL A 337 -10.00 18.09 13.22
C VAL A 337 -10.93 17.90 12.02
N ASN A 338 -10.34 17.84 10.82
CA ASN A 338 -11.02 17.81 9.54
C ASN A 338 -11.95 19.03 9.33
N SER A 339 -11.62 20.22 9.85
CA SER A 339 -12.38 21.44 9.54
C SER A 339 -11.75 22.24 8.41
N CYS A 340 -12.58 22.67 7.45
CA CYS A 340 -12.16 23.57 6.38
C CYS A 340 -12.23 25.04 6.82
N ASN A 341 -11.19 25.80 6.49
CA ASN A 341 -11.16 27.26 6.56
C ASN A 341 -10.64 27.81 5.22
N GLY A 342 -11.56 27.97 4.26
CA GLY A 342 -11.22 28.40 2.90
C GLY A 342 -10.31 27.40 2.19
N LYS A 343 -9.04 27.76 1.99
CA LYS A 343 -8.02 26.94 1.32
C LYS A 343 -7.24 26.03 2.28
N SER A 344 -7.47 26.17 3.57
CA SER A 344 -6.75 25.43 4.60
C SER A 344 -7.65 24.41 5.29
N ILE A 345 -7.05 23.35 5.79
CA ILE A 345 -7.69 22.31 6.59
C ILE A 345 -6.97 22.16 7.92
N ARG A 346 -7.71 21.92 9.01
CA ARG A 346 -7.12 21.54 10.30
C ARG A 346 -7.04 20.03 10.41
N LEU A 347 -5.85 19.50 10.66
CA LEU A 347 -5.56 18.06 10.76
C LEU A 347 -4.86 17.78 12.08
N CYS A 348 -5.10 16.60 12.65
CA CYS A 348 -4.30 16.10 13.76
C CYS A 348 -3.16 15.22 13.23
N ILE A 349 -1.93 15.75 13.21
CA ILE A 349 -0.75 15.05 12.67
C ILE A 349 0.24 14.87 13.82
N GLY A 350 0.57 13.62 14.17
CA GLY A 350 1.46 13.31 15.30
C GLY A 350 1.02 13.94 16.62
N GLY A 351 -0.29 13.90 16.92
CA GLY A 351 -0.85 14.46 18.15
C GLY A 351 -0.99 15.98 18.16
N ARG A 352 -0.65 16.71 17.08
CA ARG A 352 -0.71 18.17 17.03
C ARG A 352 -1.76 18.67 16.04
N LEU A 353 -2.56 19.65 16.49
CA LEU A 353 -3.55 20.28 15.62
C LEU A 353 -2.85 21.26 14.67
N THR A 354 -2.74 20.87 13.41
CA THR A 354 -2.01 21.59 12.38
C THR A 354 -2.96 22.20 11.36
N LEU A 355 -2.84 23.51 11.11
CA LEU A 355 -3.52 24.17 10.00
C LEU A 355 -2.66 24.04 8.74
N VAL A 356 -3.15 23.31 7.76
CA VAL A 356 -2.44 22.98 6.52
C VAL A 356 -3.08 23.72 5.35
N ASP A 357 -2.29 24.43 4.55
CA ASP A 357 -2.75 25.01 3.28
C ASP A 357 -2.82 23.89 2.23
N CYS A 358 -4.00 23.61 1.67
CA CYS A 358 -4.17 22.56 0.69
C CYS A 358 -3.33 22.78 -0.56
N ARG A 359 -2.90 24.02 -0.84
CA ARG A 359 -1.99 24.34 -1.95
C ARG A 359 -0.58 23.81 -1.77
N GLN A 360 -0.21 23.37 -0.55
CA GLN A 360 1.04 22.66 -0.31
C GLN A 360 1.05 21.31 -1.03
N ALA A 361 -0.11 20.66 -1.16
CA ALA A 361 -0.23 19.47 -1.97
C ALA A 361 -0.05 19.86 -3.44
N ASP A 362 -0.94 20.69 -3.96
CA ASP A 362 -0.89 21.13 -5.35
C ASP A 362 -1.46 22.56 -5.44
N PRO A 363 -0.89 23.48 -6.24
CA PRO A 363 -1.39 24.84 -6.36
C PRO A 363 -2.89 24.96 -6.68
N GLY A 364 -3.47 23.95 -7.35
CA GLY A 364 -4.89 23.88 -7.67
C GLY A 364 -5.78 23.32 -6.56
N TYR A 365 -5.25 22.83 -5.44
CA TYR A 365 -6.06 22.20 -4.40
C TYR A 365 -6.66 23.23 -3.44
N ASP A 366 -7.91 23.00 -3.06
CA ASP A 366 -8.61 23.74 -2.02
C ASP A 366 -9.15 22.77 -0.94
N CYS A 367 -9.58 23.31 0.20
CA CYS A 367 -10.28 22.50 1.20
C CYS A 367 -11.71 22.24 0.72
N ARG A 368 -12.11 20.97 0.77
CA ARG A 368 -13.37 20.46 0.24
C ARG A 368 -14.17 19.79 1.35
N THR A 369 -15.48 19.85 1.21
CA THR A 369 -16.39 19.06 2.03
C THR A 369 -16.60 17.71 1.36
N GLY A 370 -16.20 16.63 2.02
CA GLY A 370 -16.51 15.28 1.55
C GLY A 370 -17.93 14.86 1.94
N THR A 371 -18.34 13.68 1.45
CA THR A 371 -19.71 13.16 1.61
C THR A 371 -19.92 12.39 2.91
N ALA A 372 -18.86 11.91 3.56
CA ALA A 372 -18.91 11.18 4.82
C ALA A 372 -18.65 12.09 6.05
N PRO A 373 -19.12 11.73 7.25
CA PRO A 373 -18.70 12.39 8.47
C PRO A 373 -17.17 12.39 8.57
N LYS A 374 -16.54 13.54 8.89
CA LYS A 374 -15.06 13.71 8.98
C LYS A 374 -14.28 13.60 7.66
N SER A 375 -14.96 13.74 6.51
CA SER A 375 -14.33 13.61 5.19
C SER A 375 -13.95 14.92 4.52
N ASN A 376 -13.91 16.05 5.24
CA ASN A 376 -13.31 17.25 4.64
C ASN A 376 -11.86 16.95 4.27
N PHE A 377 -11.41 17.43 3.11
CA PHE A 377 -10.12 17.02 2.54
C PHE A 377 -9.52 18.09 1.63
N CYS A 378 -8.23 17.98 1.34
CA CYS A 378 -7.60 18.77 0.29
C CYS A 378 -7.76 18.06 -1.05
N GLY A 379 -8.28 18.73 -2.08
CA GLY A 379 -8.45 18.13 -3.40
C GLY A 379 -8.66 19.16 -4.52
N PRO A 380 -8.65 18.72 -5.80
CA PRO A 380 -8.81 19.61 -6.96
C PRO A 380 -10.19 20.28 -7.02
N PRO A 381 -10.36 21.37 -7.80
CA PRO A 381 -11.67 21.94 -8.14
C PRO A 381 -12.56 20.89 -8.85
N ILE A 382 -13.88 21.04 -8.73
CA ILE A 382 -14.90 20.14 -9.30
C ILE A 382 -15.39 20.83 -10.56
#